data_AF-A0A6P4ZIR4-F1
#
_entry.id   AF-A0A6P4ZIR4-F1
#
_cell.length_a   1.000
_cell.length_b   1.000
_cell.length_c   1.000
_cell.angle_alpha   90.00
_cell.angle_beta   90.00
_cell.angle_gamma   90.00
#
_symmetry.space_group_name_H-M   'P 1'
#
loop_
_entity.id
_entity.type
_entity.pdbx_description
1 polymer ?
#
loop_
_entity_poly.entity_id
_entity_poly.type
_entity_poly.pdbx_seq_one_letter_code
_entity_poly.pdbx_strand_id
1 'polypeptide(L)'
;MPVTYLMKKPICLQKTRLKKTRQIKRGNLPDCHVRNNVKSQGNHNTIINSGHNSTVVPVAVNIQNLHVHVERPLQPTARTHTKKQKLCRKLLDRLDQLSARGALKKCKESINRLLRCTRDPDCRATLWIAAAACFINGGKMKNAGKALCHVTGLLDQTENSSEHRLARDYYQSLIDLREDRYDHGVRVIMMALYNIQMKQVGHVRALILINLGWFYTKMAQLEQDRHKQAELIKDAKESFGRAIDDSGQEDEEEEFPGQLQDKKTRICQCAWIGGVYLRLRCWCSALPDGNNTNLGTTDEIPEEDITEARQILRSLEDREPLCGICEVLYHLAQAHMRYRGQKYPEALKEAKEARDLAICGDFKNYIDIAESIVKLFKQAVL
;
A
#
# COMPACT_ATOMS: atom_id res chain seq x y z
N MET A 1 -22.91 50.34 1.63
CA MET A 1 -23.10 50.30 3.09
C MET A 1 -22.20 49.23 3.69
N PRO A 2 -21.62 49.46 4.87
CA PRO A 2 -20.18 49.30 5.05
C PRO A 2 -19.73 47.98 5.67
N VAL A 3 -18.49 47.66 5.29
CA VAL A 3 -17.55 46.70 5.86
C VAL A 3 -17.33 47.00 7.34
N THR A 4 -17.38 45.96 8.19
CA THR A 4 -16.88 46.05 9.57
C THR A 4 -15.86 44.95 9.82
N TYR A 5 -14.60 45.38 10.00
CA TYR A 5 -13.49 44.60 10.50
C TYR A 5 -13.65 44.37 12.01
N LEU A 6 -13.34 43.18 12.51
CA LEU A 6 -13.00 42.98 13.92
C LEU A 6 -11.72 42.13 14.02
N MET A 7 -10.65 42.82 14.42
CA MET A 7 -9.36 42.26 14.78
C MET A 7 -9.40 41.57 16.14
N LYS A 8 -8.51 40.58 16.24
CA LYS A 8 -8.12 39.74 17.38
C LYS A 8 -7.75 40.52 18.65
N LYS A 9 -7.99 39.92 19.82
CA LYS A 9 -7.18 40.11 21.03
C LYS A 9 -6.72 38.76 21.61
N PRO A 10 -5.55 38.71 22.29
CA PRO A 10 -4.81 37.48 22.57
C PRO A 10 -5.15 36.89 23.94
N ILE A 11 -5.04 35.56 24.06
CA ILE A 11 -5.20 34.83 25.31
C ILE A 11 -3.84 34.78 26.04
N CYS A 12 -3.79 35.38 27.23
CA CYS A 12 -2.69 35.29 28.17
C CYS A 12 -2.65 33.89 28.83
N LEU A 13 -1.50 33.21 28.73
CA LEU A 13 -1.21 31.99 29.49
C LEU A 13 -0.81 32.34 30.93
N GLN A 14 -1.59 31.87 31.90
CA GLN A 14 -1.24 31.90 33.32
C GLN A 14 -0.13 30.88 33.62
N LYS A 15 0.93 31.35 34.30
CA LYS A 15 2.03 30.54 34.83
C LYS A 15 1.58 29.82 36.10
N THR A 16 1.52 28.50 36.08
CA THR A 16 1.36 27.66 37.28
C THR A 16 2.72 27.20 37.80
N ARG A 17 3.05 27.58 39.05
CA ARG A 17 4.24 27.14 39.78
C ARG A 17 4.10 25.67 40.20
N LEU A 18 5.05 24.81 39.83
CA LEU A 18 5.23 23.48 40.42
C LEU A 18 6.29 23.54 41.52
N LYS A 19 5.94 23.08 42.73
CA LYS A 19 6.84 22.93 43.89
C LYS A 19 7.17 21.45 44.12
N LYS A 20 8.44 21.24 44.49
CA LYS A 20 9.04 20.13 45.28
C LYS A 20 9.07 18.70 44.73
N THR A 21 10.28 18.38 44.28
CA THR A 21 11.07 17.15 44.44
C THR A 21 10.66 16.19 45.57
N ARG A 22 10.55 14.90 45.23
CA ARG A 22 10.92 13.78 46.10
C ARG A 22 11.80 12.80 45.31
N GLN A 23 12.94 12.48 45.91
CA GLN A 23 13.92 11.49 45.47
C GLN A 23 13.29 10.09 45.43
N ILE A 24 13.56 9.33 44.36
CA ILE A 24 13.41 7.88 44.33
C ILE A 24 14.78 7.27 44.00
N LYS A 25 15.16 6.30 44.84
CA LYS A 25 16.45 5.61 44.87
C LYS A 25 16.70 4.81 43.58
N ARG A 26 17.96 4.85 43.13
CA ARG A 26 18.51 4.01 42.06
C ARG A 26 18.52 2.54 42.48
N GLY A 27 18.02 1.67 41.60
CA GLY A 27 18.23 0.22 41.63
C GLY A 27 18.74 -0.24 40.27
N ASN A 28 19.97 -0.75 40.28
CA ASN A 28 20.69 -1.64 39.35
C ASN A 28 20.19 -1.78 37.89
N LEU A 29 21.00 -1.30 36.95
CA LEU A 29 21.08 -1.79 35.57
C LEU A 29 22.54 -2.10 35.23
N PRO A 30 22.83 -3.16 34.46
CA PRO A 30 24.17 -3.67 34.21
C PRO A 30 24.93 -2.88 33.14
N ASP A 31 26.25 -2.82 33.31
CA ASP A 31 27.23 -2.24 32.40
C ASP A 31 27.19 -2.89 31.00
N CYS A 32 27.11 -2.06 29.96
CA CYS A 32 27.57 -2.43 28.63
C CYS A 32 28.57 -1.39 28.12
N HIS A 33 29.82 -1.83 27.99
CA HIS A 33 30.95 -1.08 27.47
C HIS A 33 30.71 -0.62 26.03
N VAL A 34 30.73 0.70 25.80
CA VAL A 34 30.94 1.29 24.46
C VAL A 34 32.40 1.75 24.38
N ARG A 35 33.22 1.04 23.59
CA ARG A 35 34.56 1.51 23.19
C ARG A 35 34.40 2.42 21.97
N ASN A 36 34.48 3.73 22.18
CA ASN A 36 34.73 4.68 21.12
C ASN A 36 36.24 4.85 20.95
N ASN A 37 36.76 4.44 19.78
CA ASN A 37 38.08 4.85 19.33
C ASN A 37 37.96 6.22 18.66
N VAL A 38 38.32 7.28 19.37
CA VAL A 38 38.71 8.56 18.77
C VAL A 38 40.08 8.93 19.36
N LYS A 39 41.11 8.96 18.51
CA LYS A 39 42.37 9.65 18.81
C LYS A 39 42.21 11.11 18.38
N SER A 40 42.56 11.98 19.33
CA SER A 40 42.50 13.44 19.32
C SER A 40 43.69 14.11 18.63
N GLN A 41 43.48 15.33 18.12
CA GLN A 41 44.31 16.55 18.23
C GLN A 41 43.74 17.59 17.24
N GLY A 42 43.47 18.87 17.51
CA GLY A 42 43.51 19.75 18.68
C GLY A 42 42.91 21.12 18.27
N ASN A 43 42.48 21.89 19.28
CA ASN A 43 42.19 23.34 19.31
C ASN A 43 40.98 23.96 18.55
N HIS A 44 39.95 24.20 19.38
CA HIS A 44 39.20 25.46 19.59
C HIS A 44 37.85 25.72 18.86
N ASN A 45 36.80 25.42 19.65
CA ASN A 45 35.48 26.07 19.80
C ASN A 45 34.41 25.92 18.72
N THR A 46 33.49 24.97 18.94
CA THR A 46 32.09 25.09 18.50
C THR A 46 31.20 25.29 19.73
N ILE A 47 30.68 26.51 19.89
CA ILE A 47 29.63 26.83 20.86
C ILE A 47 28.31 26.35 20.27
N ILE A 48 27.63 25.40 20.92
CA ILE A 48 26.25 25.05 20.59
C ILE A 48 25.36 25.60 21.71
N ASN A 49 24.66 26.69 21.41
CA ASN A 49 23.60 27.22 22.26
C ASN A 49 22.34 26.34 22.11
N SER A 50 22.04 25.52 23.11
CA SER A 50 20.74 24.87 23.25
C SER A 50 19.80 25.74 24.09
N GLY A 51 18.96 26.51 23.40
CA GLY A 51 17.83 27.21 24.00
C GLY A 51 16.82 26.22 24.60
N HIS A 52 16.29 26.61 25.76
CA HIS A 52 15.41 25.83 26.64
C HIS A 52 14.26 25.06 25.98
N ASN A 53 14.05 23.84 26.51
CA ASN A 53 12.83 23.02 26.48
C ASN A 53 12.42 22.37 25.15
N SER A 54 13.35 21.64 24.53
CA SER A 54 12.99 20.53 23.63
C SER A 54 13.80 19.29 23.97
N THR A 55 13.16 18.31 24.62
CA THR A 55 13.65 16.94 24.61
C THR A 55 13.38 16.38 23.22
N VAL A 56 14.34 16.51 22.32
CA VAL A 56 14.35 15.72 21.09
C VAL A 56 14.74 14.31 21.50
N VAL A 57 13.78 13.40 21.55
CA VAL A 57 14.07 11.97 21.51
C VAL A 57 14.17 11.60 20.03
N PRO A 58 15.37 11.45 19.45
CA PRO A 58 15.47 10.85 18.14
C PRO A 58 15.08 9.38 18.29
N VAL A 59 13.82 9.06 17.98
CA VAL A 59 13.43 7.67 17.71
C VAL A 59 13.92 7.36 16.30
N ALA A 60 15.22 7.08 16.18
CA ALA A 60 15.74 6.39 15.02
C ALA A 60 15.18 4.97 15.06
N VAL A 61 14.11 4.72 14.29
CA VAL A 61 13.65 3.35 14.05
C VAL A 61 14.70 2.71 13.17
N ASN A 62 15.61 1.95 13.80
CA ASN A 62 16.60 1.15 13.08
C ASN A 62 15.90 -0.08 12.49
N ILE A 63 15.36 0.07 11.27
CA ILE A 63 14.66 -0.98 10.52
C ILE A 63 15.60 -2.17 10.23
N GLN A 64 16.93 -1.96 10.21
CA GLN A 64 17.92 -3.01 9.94
C GLN A 64 18.03 -4.07 11.05
N ASN A 65 17.49 -3.81 12.25
CA ASN A 65 17.51 -4.76 13.37
C ASN A 65 16.22 -5.59 13.52
N LEU A 66 15.27 -5.51 12.58
CA LEU A 66 14.17 -6.47 12.51
C LEU A 66 14.60 -7.78 11.81
N HIS A 67 15.77 -8.32 12.16
CA HIS A 67 16.04 -9.74 11.95
C HIS A 67 15.17 -10.51 12.94
N VAL A 68 13.94 -10.80 12.51
CA VAL A 68 13.00 -11.63 13.26
C VAL A 68 13.64 -13.00 13.39
N HIS A 69 14.08 -13.34 14.61
CA HIS A 69 14.40 -14.71 14.97
C HIS A 69 13.13 -15.53 14.69
N VAL A 70 13.18 -16.35 13.65
CA VAL A 70 12.08 -17.24 13.26
C VAL A 70 12.00 -18.32 14.34
N GLU A 71 11.21 -18.08 15.38
CA GLU A 71 10.76 -19.15 16.26
C GLU A 71 9.98 -20.17 15.42
N ARG A 72 10.12 -21.46 15.77
CA ARG A 72 9.52 -22.59 15.03
C ARG A 72 8.05 -22.31 14.71
N PRO A 73 7.56 -22.70 13.52
CA PRO A 73 6.16 -22.49 13.15
C PRO A 73 5.25 -23.12 14.20
N LEU A 74 4.42 -22.30 14.84
CA LEU A 74 3.33 -22.77 15.68
C LEU A 74 2.44 -23.70 14.85
N GLN A 75 1.87 -24.73 15.49
CA GLN A 75 0.96 -25.62 14.78
C GLN A 75 -0.19 -24.82 14.17
N PRO A 76 -0.56 -25.10 12.91
CA PRO A 76 -1.66 -24.40 12.24
C PRO A 76 -2.91 -24.45 13.11
N THR A 77 -3.40 -23.29 13.55
CA THR A 77 -4.72 -23.24 14.20
C THR A 77 -5.75 -23.68 13.18
N ALA A 78 -6.49 -24.76 13.48
CA ALA A 78 -7.54 -25.27 12.61
C ALA A 78 -8.49 -24.12 12.20
N ARG A 79 -8.55 -23.84 10.90
CA ARG A 79 -9.48 -22.83 10.37
C ARG A 79 -10.89 -23.31 10.67
N THR A 80 -11.64 -22.53 11.42
CA THR A 80 -13.07 -22.77 11.51
C THR A 80 -13.65 -22.49 10.12
N HIS A 81 -14.32 -23.47 9.50
CA HIS A 81 -15.00 -23.33 8.21
C HIS A 81 -16.50 -23.15 8.42
N THR A 82 -16.86 -22.22 9.31
CA THR A 82 -18.27 -21.98 9.64
C THR A 82 -19.06 -21.54 8.40
N LYS A 83 -20.36 -21.82 8.39
CA LYS A 83 -21.27 -21.35 7.33
C LYS A 83 -21.23 -19.82 7.19
N LYS A 84 -21.02 -19.11 8.30
CA LYS A 84 -20.97 -17.65 8.40
C LYS A 84 -19.75 -17.06 7.68
N GLN A 85 -18.56 -17.61 7.92
CA GLN A 85 -17.34 -17.20 7.21
C GLN A 85 -17.45 -17.43 5.70
N LYS A 86 -17.97 -18.60 5.29
CA LYS A 86 -18.20 -18.90 3.87
C LYS A 86 -19.14 -17.89 3.20
N LEU A 87 -20.21 -17.49 3.90
CA LEU A 87 -21.13 -16.45 3.39
C LEU A 87 -20.44 -15.08 3.27
N CYS A 88 -19.69 -14.67 4.31
CA CYS A 88 -18.98 -13.40 4.30
C CYS A 88 -17.96 -13.33 3.15
N ARG A 89 -17.18 -14.39 2.92
CA ARG A 89 -16.24 -14.47 1.80
C ARG A 89 -16.93 -14.33 0.46
N LYS A 90 -17.95 -15.15 0.18
CA LYS A 90 -18.75 -15.05 -1.06
C LYS A 90 -19.32 -13.65 -1.30
N LEU A 91 -19.77 -12.99 -0.24
CA LEU A 91 -20.29 -11.64 -0.32
C LEU A 91 -19.19 -10.63 -0.68
N LEU A 92 -18.05 -10.69 0.02
CA LEU A 92 -16.89 -9.86 -0.25
C LEU A 92 -16.42 -10.04 -1.69
N ASP A 93 -16.27 -11.28 -2.15
CA ASP A 93 -15.75 -11.58 -3.48
C ASP A 93 -16.65 -11.05 -4.60
N ARG A 94 -17.97 -11.18 -4.42
CA ARG A 94 -18.94 -10.61 -5.38
C ARG A 94 -18.87 -9.09 -5.43
N LEU A 95 -18.74 -8.44 -4.28
CA LEU A 95 -18.67 -6.98 -4.21
C LEU A 95 -17.31 -6.45 -4.70
N ASP A 96 -16.22 -7.17 -4.41
CA ASP A 96 -14.88 -6.92 -4.92
C ASP A 96 -14.86 -7.04 -6.44
N GLN A 97 -15.51 -8.06 -7.02
CA GLN A 97 -15.65 -8.18 -8.48
C GLN A 97 -16.41 -7.00 -9.09
N LEU A 98 -17.53 -6.57 -8.50
CA LEU A 98 -18.24 -5.39 -8.96
C LEU A 98 -17.36 -4.13 -8.86
N SER A 99 -16.62 -3.99 -7.76
CA SER A 99 -15.72 -2.86 -7.54
C SER A 99 -14.54 -2.85 -8.51
N ALA A 100 -13.94 -4.01 -8.78
CA ALA A 100 -12.80 -4.16 -9.67
C ALA A 100 -13.18 -4.04 -11.16
N ARG A 101 -14.44 -4.26 -11.52
CA ARG A 101 -15.00 -4.03 -12.87
C ARG A 101 -15.56 -2.62 -13.06
N GLY A 102 -15.41 -1.73 -12.07
CA GLY A 102 -15.86 -0.35 -12.18
C GLY A 102 -17.37 -0.14 -12.02
N ALA A 103 -18.12 -1.18 -11.61
CA ALA A 103 -19.54 -1.07 -11.30
C ALA A 103 -19.77 -0.45 -9.90
N LEU A 104 -19.07 0.64 -9.59
CA LEU A 104 -18.98 1.24 -8.25
C LEU A 104 -20.34 1.68 -7.71
N LYS A 105 -21.20 2.27 -8.56
CA LYS A 105 -22.57 2.67 -8.18
C LYS A 105 -23.40 1.47 -7.73
N LYS A 106 -23.42 0.40 -8.55
CA LYS A 106 -24.15 -0.84 -8.26
C LYS A 106 -23.60 -1.55 -7.02
N CYS A 107 -22.27 -1.53 -6.84
CA CYS A 107 -21.63 -2.07 -5.64
C CYS A 107 -22.08 -1.32 -4.38
N LYS A 108 -22.02 0.02 -4.41
CA LYS A 108 -22.48 0.89 -3.31
C LYS A 108 -23.96 0.69 -2.97
N GLU A 109 -24.83 0.62 -3.97
CA GLU A 109 -26.27 0.35 -3.77
C GLU A 109 -26.51 -1.01 -3.11
N SER A 110 -25.78 -2.04 -3.56
CA SER A 110 -25.84 -3.39 -2.98
C SER A 110 -25.40 -3.39 -1.52
N ILE A 111 -24.27 -2.74 -1.21
CA ILE A 111 -23.76 -2.59 0.16
C ILE A 111 -24.76 -1.87 1.05
N ASN A 112 -25.29 -0.73 0.61
CA ASN A 112 -26.25 0.07 1.38
C ASN A 112 -27.53 -0.70 1.69
N ARG A 113 -28.03 -1.48 0.73
CA ARG A 113 -29.21 -2.34 0.93
C ARG A 113 -28.91 -3.42 1.96
N LEU A 114 -27.78 -4.12 1.82
CA LEU A 114 -27.40 -5.23 2.70
C LEU A 114 -27.13 -4.75 4.13
N LEU A 115 -26.46 -3.61 4.31
CA LEU A 115 -26.21 -3.00 5.63
C LEU A 115 -27.50 -2.67 6.41
N ARG A 116 -28.61 -2.35 5.71
CA ARG A 116 -29.91 -2.11 6.34
C ARG A 116 -30.58 -3.41 6.80
N CYS A 117 -30.34 -4.50 6.09
CA CYS A 117 -31.00 -5.78 6.33
C CYS A 117 -30.27 -6.67 7.34
N THR A 118 -28.97 -6.46 7.56
CA THR A 118 -28.18 -7.29 8.48
C THR A 118 -27.82 -6.57 9.77
N ARG A 119 -28.03 -7.26 10.91
CA ARG A 119 -27.53 -6.84 12.23
C ARG A 119 -26.30 -7.62 12.67
N ASP A 120 -25.94 -8.66 11.92
CA ASP A 120 -24.81 -9.53 12.25
C ASP A 120 -23.47 -8.77 12.16
N PRO A 121 -22.65 -8.73 13.22
CA PRO A 121 -21.40 -7.99 13.23
C PRO A 121 -20.41 -8.42 12.14
N ASP A 122 -20.28 -9.72 11.85
CA ASP A 122 -19.36 -10.24 10.82
C ASP A 122 -19.78 -9.80 9.42
N CYS A 123 -21.05 -9.99 9.07
CA CYS A 123 -21.59 -9.51 7.79
C CYS A 123 -21.39 -8.00 7.64
N ARG A 124 -21.62 -7.22 8.72
CA ARG A 124 -21.44 -5.76 8.70
C ARG A 124 -19.98 -5.36 8.51
N ALA A 125 -19.05 -6.01 9.22
CA ALA A 125 -17.62 -5.77 9.06
C ALA A 125 -17.19 -6.03 7.60
N THR A 126 -17.60 -7.16 7.02
CA THR A 126 -17.34 -7.47 5.61
C THR A 126 -17.92 -6.44 4.65
N LEU A 127 -19.15 -5.97 4.88
CA LEU A 127 -19.78 -4.95 4.05
C LEU A 127 -19.05 -3.61 4.12
N TRP A 128 -18.52 -3.23 5.29
CA TRP A 128 -17.70 -2.02 5.44
C TRP A 128 -16.32 -2.16 4.81
N ILE A 129 -15.72 -3.35 4.82
CA ILE A 129 -14.50 -3.67 4.06
C ILE A 129 -14.76 -3.48 2.55
N ALA A 130 -15.83 -4.06 2.01
CA ALA A 130 -16.22 -3.88 0.61
C ALA A 130 -16.52 -2.41 0.26
N ALA A 131 -17.12 -1.67 1.20
CA ALA A 131 -17.34 -0.23 1.03
C ALA A 131 -16.01 0.54 0.93
N ALA A 132 -15.02 0.20 1.76
CA ALA A 132 -13.69 0.79 1.70
C ALA A 132 -13.02 0.54 0.35
N ALA A 133 -13.06 -0.71 -0.15
CA ALA A 133 -12.56 -1.06 -1.49
C ALA A 133 -13.23 -0.22 -2.60
N CYS A 134 -14.56 -0.09 -2.55
CA CYS A 134 -15.32 0.72 -3.49
C CYS A 134 -14.94 2.21 -3.43
N PHE A 135 -14.74 2.75 -2.22
CA PHE A 135 -14.28 4.13 -2.05
C PHE A 135 -12.85 4.34 -2.54
N ILE A 136 -11.93 3.39 -2.31
CA ILE A 136 -10.55 3.46 -2.79
C ILE A 136 -10.52 3.50 -4.32
N ASN A 137 -11.24 2.59 -4.98
CA ASN A 137 -11.31 2.53 -6.44
C ASN A 137 -11.91 3.81 -7.05
N GLY A 138 -12.89 4.40 -6.37
CA GLY A 138 -13.49 5.68 -6.78
C GLY A 138 -12.76 6.94 -6.30
N GLY A 139 -11.53 6.82 -5.79
CA GLY A 139 -10.69 7.96 -5.37
C GLY A 139 -11.14 8.69 -4.10
N LYS A 140 -11.91 8.06 -3.22
CA LYS A 140 -12.52 8.67 -2.02
C LYS A 140 -11.86 8.19 -0.73
N MET A 141 -10.56 8.41 -0.57
CA MET A 141 -9.75 7.88 0.56
C MET A 141 -10.31 8.25 1.94
N LYS A 142 -10.75 9.49 2.16
CA LYS A 142 -11.39 9.90 3.43
C LYS A 142 -12.64 9.07 3.76
N ASN A 143 -13.44 8.69 2.77
CA ASN A 143 -14.61 7.84 2.99
C ASN A 143 -14.22 6.37 3.20
N ALA A 144 -13.16 5.90 2.52
CA ALA A 144 -12.59 4.59 2.77
C ALA A 144 -12.11 4.47 4.22
N GLY A 145 -11.35 5.46 4.72
CA GLY A 145 -10.90 5.50 6.12
C GLY A 145 -12.06 5.45 7.12
N LYS A 146 -13.13 6.22 6.88
CA LYS A 146 -14.36 6.15 7.70
C LYS A 146 -15.00 4.76 7.70
N ALA A 147 -15.04 4.08 6.54
CA ALA A 147 -15.54 2.72 6.46
C ALA A 147 -14.68 1.75 7.30
N LEU A 148 -13.36 1.88 7.27
CA LEU A 148 -12.44 1.08 8.10
C LEU A 148 -12.56 1.37 9.61
N CYS A 149 -12.91 2.60 9.99
CA CYS A 149 -13.27 2.91 11.39
C CYS A 149 -14.51 2.12 11.85
N HIS A 150 -15.53 1.97 10.99
CA HIS A 150 -16.69 1.12 11.31
C HIS A 150 -16.31 -0.35 11.49
N VAL A 151 -15.38 -0.87 10.68
CA VAL A 151 -14.83 -2.23 10.87
C VAL A 151 -14.19 -2.35 12.25
N THR A 152 -13.35 -1.38 12.62
CA THR A 152 -12.65 -1.37 13.93
C THR A 152 -13.62 -1.41 15.09
N GLY A 153 -14.70 -0.63 15.05
CA GLY A 153 -15.73 -0.63 16.09
C GLY A 153 -16.56 -1.92 16.19
N LEU A 154 -16.45 -2.83 15.22
CA LEU A 154 -17.14 -4.12 15.22
C LEU A 154 -16.23 -5.28 15.64
N LEU A 155 -14.89 -5.11 15.68
CA LEU A 155 -13.95 -6.23 15.84
C LEU A 155 -14.23 -7.08 17.10
N ASP A 156 -14.51 -6.45 18.23
CA ASP A 156 -14.76 -7.16 19.50
C ASP A 156 -16.11 -7.89 19.54
N GLN A 157 -16.98 -7.63 18.56
CA GLN A 157 -18.30 -8.25 18.41
C GLN A 157 -18.31 -9.34 17.33
N THR A 158 -17.23 -9.48 16.56
CA THR A 158 -17.14 -10.41 15.44
C THR A 158 -16.51 -11.73 15.85
N GLU A 159 -17.04 -12.84 15.33
CA GLU A 159 -16.41 -14.16 15.50
C GLU A 159 -15.11 -14.26 14.67
N ASN A 160 -15.02 -13.49 13.57
CA ASN A 160 -13.88 -13.50 12.64
C ASN A 160 -12.98 -12.26 12.78
N SER A 161 -12.81 -11.77 14.00
CA SER A 161 -12.07 -10.53 14.29
C SER A 161 -10.66 -10.50 13.69
N SER A 162 -9.98 -11.65 13.60
CA SER A 162 -8.65 -11.75 12.98
C SER A 162 -8.71 -11.53 11.46
N GLU A 163 -9.65 -12.16 10.75
CA GLU A 163 -9.81 -12.00 9.29
C GLU A 163 -10.21 -10.56 8.94
N HIS A 164 -11.18 -9.99 9.68
CA HIS A 164 -11.62 -8.60 9.45
C HIS A 164 -10.51 -7.59 9.74
N ARG A 165 -9.69 -7.84 10.76
CA ARG A 165 -8.52 -7.00 11.09
C ARG A 165 -7.49 -7.02 9.96
N LEU A 166 -7.17 -8.20 9.43
CA LEU A 166 -6.23 -8.33 8.31
C LEU A 166 -6.75 -7.63 7.05
N ALA A 167 -8.02 -7.84 6.70
CA ALA A 167 -8.63 -7.17 5.56
C ALA A 167 -8.66 -5.64 5.75
N ARG A 168 -8.98 -5.16 6.96
CA ARG A 168 -8.92 -3.74 7.30
C ARG A 168 -7.50 -3.19 7.11
N ASP A 169 -6.50 -3.88 7.65
CA ASP A 169 -5.10 -3.43 7.59
C ASP A 169 -4.57 -3.42 6.15
N TYR A 170 -4.96 -4.40 5.34
CA TYR A 170 -4.73 -4.41 3.89
C TYR A 170 -5.29 -3.15 3.22
N TYR A 171 -6.57 -2.81 3.40
CA TYR A 171 -7.15 -1.63 2.76
C TYR A 171 -6.64 -0.31 3.37
N GLN A 172 -6.33 -0.28 4.66
CA GLN A 172 -5.71 0.89 5.31
C GLN A 172 -4.34 1.17 4.68
N SER A 173 -3.55 0.14 4.43
CA SER A 173 -2.28 0.29 3.75
C SER A 173 -2.44 0.78 2.31
N LEU A 174 -3.49 0.37 1.58
CA LEU A 174 -3.79 0.95 0.26
C LEU A 174 -4.13 2.44 0.35
N ILE A 175 -4.88 2.86 1.37
CA ILE A 175 -5.16 4.28 1.60
C ILE A 175 -3.84 5.03 1.85
N ASP A 176 -2.97 4.50 2.70
CA ASP A 176 -1.68 5.11 3.01
C ASP A 176 -0.77 5.19 1.78
N LEU A 177 -0.77 4.17 0.91
CA LEU A 177 -0.05 4.17 -0.35
C LEU A 177 -0.54 5.28 -1.29
N ARG A 178 -1.85 5.55 -1.31
CA ARG A 178 -2.48 6.56 -2.17
C ARG A 178 -2.39 7.98 -1.63
N GLU A 179 -2.17 8.13 -0.34
CA GLU A 179 -1.98 9.42 0.35
C GLU A 179 -0.50 9.67 0.68
N ASP A 180 0.41 8.95 0.02
CA ASP A 180 1.88 9.07 0.12
C ASP A 180 2.44 8.93 1.56
N ARG A 181 1.73 8.19 2.42
CA ARG A 181 2.15 7.89 3.80
C ARG A 181 2.91 6.56 3.90
N TYR A 182 4.03 6.47 3.18
CA TYR A 182 4.72 5.19 2.97
C TYR A 182 5.19 4.52 4.27
N ASP A 183 5.88 5.24 5.16
CA ASP A 183 6.37 4.67 6.42
C ASP A 183 5.25 4.11 7.31
N HIS A 184 4.11 4.81 7.34
CA HIS A 184 2.95 4.35 8.10
C HIS A 184 2.36 3.08 7.48
N GLY A 185 2.18 3.08 6.16
CA GLY A 185 1.65 1.93 5.42
C GLY A 185 2.53 0.68 5.53
N VAL A 186 3.85 0.83 5.44
CA VAL A 186 4.81 -0.28 5.65
C VAL A 186 4.67 -0.84 7.06
N ARG A 187 4.60 0.01 8.11
CA ARG A 187 4.39 -0.46 9.48
C ARG A 187 3.08 -1.25 9.64
N VAL A 188 1.98 -0.75 9.06
CA VAL A 188 0.68 -1.44 9.09
C VAL A 188 0.79 -2.83 8.44
N ILE A 189 1.41 -2.93 7.26
CA ILE A 189 1.59 -4.21 6.55
C ILE A 189 2.50 -5.17 7.29
N MET A 190 3.63 -4.69 7.82
CA MET A 190 4.56 -5.56 8.55
C MET A 190 3.90 -6.16 9.78
N MET A 191 3.07 -5.39 10.50
CA MET A 191 2.26 -5.91 11.60
C MET A 191 1.23 -6.94 11.11
N ALA A 192 0.59 -6.69 9.96
CA ALA A 192 -0.35 -7.65 9.36
C ALA A 192 0.34 -8.97 8.95
N LEU A 193 1.53 -8.89 8.33
CA LEU A 193 2.34 -10.07 7.96
C LEU A 193 2.77 -10.87 9.18
N TYR A 194 3.23 -10.21 10.24
CA TYR A 194 3.57 -10.87 11.51
C TYR A 194 2.37 -11.64 12.09
N ASN A 195 1.18 -11.02 12.06
CA ASN A 195 -0.05 -11.66 12.53
C ASN A 195 -0.49 -12.85 11.65
N ILE A 196 -0.15 -12.84 10.36
CA ILE A 196 -0.46 -13.93 9.41
C ILE A 196 0.50 -15.11 9.56
N GLN A 197 1.80 -14.86 9.73
CA GLN A 197 2.81 -15.92 9.90
C GLN A 197 2.46 -16.88 11.04
N MET A 198 1.72 -16.38 12.03
CA MET A 198 1.26 -17.16 13.19
C MET A 198 0.00 -18.00 12.91
N LYS A 199 -0.65 -17.85 11.76
CA LYS A 199 -2.02 -18.37 11.54
C LYS A 199 -2.25 -19.02 10.17
N GLN A 200 -1.69 -18.50 9.07
CA GLN A 200 -2.10 -18.87 7.70
C GLN A 200 -1.01 -18.58 6.64
N VAL A 201 -0.94 -19.43 5.60
CA VAL A 201 -0.26 -19.16 4.31
C VAL A 201 -1.33 -19.17 3.21
N GLY A 202 -1.22 -18.34 2.17
CA GLY A 202 -2.19 -18.28 1.06
C GLY A 202 -2.47 -16.88 0.49
N HIS A 203 -3.64 -16.71 -0.14
CA HIS A 203 -3.99 -15.53 -0.96
C HIS A 203 -3.98 -14.20 -0.21
N VAL A 204 -4.37 -14.22 1.07
CA VAL A 204 -4.39 -13.01 1.91
C VAL A 204 -2.96 -12.51 2.13
N ARG A 205 -2.01 -13.43 2.33
CA ARG A 205 -0.59 -13.09 2.47
C ARG A 205 -0.05 -12.52 1.15
N ALA A 206 -0.40 -13.13 0.01
CA ALA A 206 -0.03 -12.62 -1.30
C ALA A 206 -0.54 -11.18 -1.54
N LEU A 207 -1.80 -10.87 -1.19
CA LEU A 207 -2.35 -9.51 -1.29
C LEU A 207 -1.56 -8.49 -0.47
N ILE A 208 -1.18 -8.85 0.75
CA ILE A 208 -0.41 -7.97 1.64
C ILE A 208 1.02 -7.78 1.13
N LEU A 209 1.65 -8.85 0.62
CA LEU A 209 2.96 -8.78 -0.03
C LEU A 209 2.94 -7.91 -1.29
N ILE A 210 1.86 -7.93 -2.08
CA ILE A 210 1.69 -7.02 -3.22
C ILE A 210 1.72 -5.56 -2.76
N ASN A 211 0.99 -5.21 -1.71
CA ASN A 211 1.04 -3.83 -1.20
C ASN A 211 2.44 -3.46 -0.69
N LEU A 212 3.13 -4.38 0.00
CA LEU A 212 4.49 -4.15 0.46
C LEU A 212 5.44 -3.87 -0.72
N GLY A 213 5.33 -4.68 -1.79
CA GLY A 213 6.06 -4.47 -3.03
C GLY A 213 5.78 -3.09 -3.65
N TRP A 214 4.52 -2.66 -3.63
CA TRP A 214 4.15 -1.30 -4.07
C TRP A 214 4.77 -0.20 -3.21
N PHE A 215 4.78 -0.35 -1.89
CA PHE A 215 5.43 0.62 -1.00
C PHE A 215 6.92 0.73 -1.29
N TYR A 216 7.64 -0.38 -1.37
CA TYR A 216 9.07 -0.37 -1.67
C TYR A 216 9.36 0.18 -3.06
N THR A 217 8.51 -0.13 -4.06
CA THR A 217 8.61 0.48 -5.39
C THR A 217 8.52 2.01 -5.32
N LYS A 218 7.54 2.52 -4.56
CA LYS A 218 7.33 3.97 -4.38
C LYS A 218 8.46 4.64 -3.63
N MET A 219 8.92 4.03 -2.54
CA MET A 219 10.04 4.55 -1.76
C MET A 219 11.33 4.56 -2.58
N ALA A 220 11.60 3.50 -3.35
CA ALA A 220 12.77 3.43 -4.23
C ALA A 220 12.80 4.57 -5.26
N GLN A 221 11.64 4.97 -5.79
CA GLN A 221 11.55 6.07 -6.76
C GLN A 221 11.87 7.43 -6.17
N LEU A 222 11.66 7.62 -4.87
CA LEU A 222 11.91 8.88 -4.18
C LEU A 222 13.28 8.93 -3.50
N GLU A 223 13.90 7.76 -3.32
CA GLU A 223 15.22 7.64 -2.71
C GLU A 223 16.32 8.14 -3.66
N GLN A 224 17.18 9.00 -3.12
CA GLN A 224 18.30 9.62 -3.85
C GLN A 224 19.61 8.86 -3.63
N ASP A 225 19.74 8.18 -2.49
CA ASP A 225 20.86 7.31 -2.20
C ASP A 225 20.77 6.02 -3.02
N ARG A 226 21.69 5.85 -3.97
CA ARG A 226 21.71 4.70 -4.88
C ARG A 226 21.79 3.35 -4.16
N HIS A 227 22.46 3.27 -3.02
CA HIS A 227 22.56 2.02 -2.27
C HIS A 227 21.22 1.67 -1.60
N LYS A 228 20.60 2.64 -0.93
CA LYS A 228 19.27 2.45 -0.32
C LYS A 228 18.19 2.18 -1.36
N GLN A 229 18.25 2.89 -2.49
CA GLN A 229 17.35 2.64 -3.62
C GLN A 229 17.48 1.20 -4.12
N ALA A 230 18.70 0.67 -4.25
CA ALA A 230 18.94 -0.71 -4.65
C ALA A 230 18.39 -1.72 -3.64
N GLU A 231 18.53 -1.46 -2.33
CA GLU A 231 17.93 -2.27 -1.26
C GLU A 231 16.39 -2.29 -1.38
N LEU A 232 15.75 -1.13 -1.52
CA LEU A 232 14.30 -1.03 -1.70
C LEU A 232 13.81 -1.76 -2.95
N ILE A 233 14.54 -1.67 -4.07
CA ILE A 233 14.23 -2.41 -5.30
C ILE A 233 14.31 -3.92 -5.05
N LYS A 234 15.33 -4.39 -4.34
CA LYS A 234 15.47 -5.80 -3.98
C LYS A 234 14.31 -6.27 -3.11
N ASP A 235 13.95 -5.51 -2.08
CA ASP A 235 12.83 -5.84 -1.19
C ASP A 235 11.48 -5.84 -1.91
N ALA A 236 11.30 -4.93 -2.88
CA ALA A 236 10.14 -4.91 -3.76
C ALA A 236 10.09 -6.16 -4.66
N LYS A 237 11.22 -6.54 -5.28
CA LYS A 237 11.34 -7.76 -6.10
C LYS A 237 11.00 -9.01 -5.29
N GLU A 238 11.55 -9.12 -4.08
CA GLU A 238 11.26 -10.25 -3.17
C GLU A 238 9.77 -10.28 -2.80
N SER A 239 9.19 -9.12 -2.46
CA SER A 239 7.78 -9.03 -2.07
C SER A 239 6.84 -9.49 -3.20
N PHE A 240 7.06 -9.03 -4.44
CA PHE A 240 6.27 -9.48 -5.58
C PHE A 240 6.51 -10.96 -5.93
N GLY A 241 7.76 -11.43 -5.88
CA GLY A 241 8.11 -12.83 -6.10
C GLY A 241 7.37 -13.75 -5.13
N ARG A 242 7.45 -13.46 -3.82
CA ARG A 242 6.74 -14.21 -2.79
C ARG A 242 5.22 -14.12 -2.94
N ALA A 243 4.69 -13.00 -3.42
CA ALA A 243 3.26 -12.90 -3.69
C ALA A 243 2.80 -13.78 -4.85
N ILE A 244 3.64 -13.94 -5.89
CA ILE A 244 3.40 -14.86 -7.01
C ILE A 244 3.42 -16.29 -6.48
N ASP A 245 4.45 -16.67 -5.73
CA ASP A 245 4.59 -18.01 -5.13
C ASP A 245 3.39 -18.33 -4.23
N ASP A 246 3.05 -17.43 -3.29
CA ASP A 246 1.92 -17.57 -2.36
C ASP A 246 0.55 -17.58 -3.10
N SER A 247 0.48 -17.10 -4.35
CA SER A 247 -0.73 -17.16 -5.20
C SER A 247 -0.83 -18.41 -6.07
N GLY A 248 0.31 -19.05 -6.37
CA GLY A 248 0.45 -20.17 -7.29
C GLY A 248 0.58 -21.55 -6.62
N GLN A 249 0.62 -21.63 -5.29
CA GLN A 249 0.59 -22.93 -4.60
C GLN A 249 -0.76 -23.63 -4.85
N GLU A 250 -0.72 -24.65 -5.72
CA GLU A 250 -1.83 -25.54 -6.07
C GLU A 250 -2.01 -26.69 -5.07
N ASP A 251 -1.02 -26.92 -4.19
CA ASP A 251 -0.93 -28.15 -3.43
C ASP A 251 -1.52 -28.07 -2.00
N GLU A 252 -2.55 -28.89 -1.83
CA GLU A 252 -2.98 -29.70 -0.66
C GLU A 252 -4.31 -29.37 0.01
N GLU A 253 -4.71 -28.12 0.14
CA GLU A 253 -6.10 -27.79 0.47
C GLU A 253 -6.41 -26.46 -0.20
N GLU A 254 -7.20 -26.45 -1.28
CA GLU A 254 -7.65 -25.21 -1.90
C GLU A 254 -8.17 -24.32 -0.77
N GLU A 255 -7.48 -23.22 -0.47
CA GLU A 255 -7.70 -22.42 0.75
C GLU A 255 -9.20 -22.09 0.95
N PHE A 256 -9.90 -22.00 -0.18
CA PHE A 256 -11.35 -21.95 -0.28
C PHE A 256 -11.85 -22.81 -1.47
N PRO A 257 -12.24 -24.08 -1.27
CA PRO A 257 -12.53 -24.95 -2.40
C PRO A 257 -13.71 -24.46 -3.25
N GLY A 258 -13.50 -24.28 -4.56
CA GLY A 258 -14.51 -23.78 -5.52
C GLY A 258 -15.01 -22.36 -5.25
N GLN A 259 -14.33 -21.60 -4.38
CA GLN A 259 -14.58 -20.19 -4.11
C GLN A 259 -13.24 -19.52 -4.35
N LEU A 260 -13.11 -18.63 -5.35
CA LEU A 260 -11.92 -17.78 -5.57
C LEU A 260 -10.90 -18.20 -6.63
N GLN A 261 -11.19 -19.15 -7.51
CA GLN A 261 -10.35 -19.44 -8.69
C GLN A 261 -10.01 -18.15 -9.49
N ASP A 262 -11.02 -17.36 -9.87
CA ASP A 262 -10.84 -16.04 -10.49
C ASP A 262 -9.99 -15.06 -9.66
N LYS A 263 -9.89 -15.24 -8.34
CA LYS A 263 -9.14 -14.36 -7.45
C LYS A 263 -7.68 -14.79 -7.34
N LYS A 264 -7.35 -16.08 -7.44
CA LYS A 264 -5.96 -16.56 -7.52
C LYS A 264 -5.25 -15.94 -8.71
N THR A 265 -5.85 -16.11 -9.89
CA THR A 265 -5.30 -15.57 -11.13
C THR A 265 -5.15 -14.05 -11.05
N ARG A 266 -6.16 -13.34 -10.52
CA ARG A 266 -6.11 -11.88 -10.35
C ARG A 266 -5.01 -11.42 -9.40
N ILE A 267 -4.79 -12.11 -8.28
CA ILE A 267 -3.72 -11.79 -7.32
C ILE A 267 -2.36 -11.96 -8.01
N CYS A 268 -2.16 -13.09 -8.70
CA CYS A 268 -0.94 -13.34 -9.45
C CYS A 268 -0.71 -12.27 -10.53
N GLN A 269 -1.74 -11.94 -11.31
CA GLN A 269 -1.70 -10.86 -12.31
C GLN A 269 -1.34 -9.51 -11.68
N CYS A 270 -1.89 -9.16 -10.52
CA CYS A 270 -1.56 -7.93 -9.80
C CYS A 270 -0.07 -7.91 -9.38
N ALA A 271 0.46 -9.03 -8.90
CA ALA A 271 1.85 -9.16 -8.51
C ALA A 271 2.80 -9.03 -9.71
N TRP A 272 2.47 -9.67 -10.84
CA TRP A 272 3.21 -9.54 -12.09
C TRP A 272 3.22 -8.11 -12.63
N ILE A 273 2.05 -7.47 -12.67
CA ILE A 273 1.96 -6.06 -13.06
C ILE A 273 2.82 -5.21 -12.12
N GLY A 274 2.76 -5.44 -10.80
CA GLY A 274 3.66 -4.79 -9.84
C GLY A 274 5.14 -4.96 -10.17
N GLY A 275 5.54 -6.20 -10.48
CA GLY A 275 6.89 -6.54 -10.91
C GLY A 275 7.33 -5.84 -12.20
N VAL A 276 6.42 -5.60 -13.15
CA VAL A 276 6.68 -4.83 -14.37
C VAL A 276 6.90 -3.35 -14.06
N TYR A 277 6.04 -2.74 -13.22
CA TYR A 277 6.18 -1.34 -12.85
C TYR A 277 7.49 -1.05 -12.12
N LEU A 278 7.90 -1.95 -11.24
CA LEU A 278 9.19 -1.89 -10.54
C LEU A 278 10.35 -1.89 -11.54
N ARG A 279 10.39 -2.88 -12.45
CA ARG A 279 11.45 -3.04 -13.45
C ARG A 279 11.55 -1.88 -14.43
N LEU A 280 10.40 -1.37 -14.87
CA LEU A 280 10.33 -0.24 -15.78
C LEU A 280 10.51 1.12 -15.08
N ARG A 281 10.59 1.14 -13.74
CA ARG A 281 10.60 2.33 -12.88
C ARG A 281 9.54 3.35 -13.27
N CYS A 282 8.38 2.87 -13.74
CA CYS A 282 7.42 3.67 -14.48
C CYS A 282 6.22 4.14 -13.66
N TRP A 283 6.25 3.98 -12.33
CA TRP A 283 5.17 4.51 -11.53
C TRP A 283 5.21 6.05 -11.55
N CYS A 284 4.20 6.67 -12.14
CA CYS A 284 4.01 8.11 -12.13
C CYS A 284 3.27 8.51 -10.86
N SER A 285 3.83 9.44 -10.08
CA SER A 285 3.00 10.31 -9.24
C SER A 285 2.63 11.51 -10.10
N ALA A 286 1.33 11.76 -10.29
CA ALA A 286 0.90 13.05 -10.80
C ALA A 286 1.23 14.08 -9.71
N LEU A 287 2.43 14.67 -9.77
CA LEU A 287 2.78 15.73 -8.83
C LEU A 287 1.79 16.89 -9.06
N PRO A 288 1.17 17.43 -7.99
CA PRO A 288 0.25 18.56 -8.08
C PRO A 288 0.85 19.79 -8.78
N ASP A 289 2.18 19.87 -8.79
CA ASP A 289 2.92 21.09 -9.13
C ASP A 289 3.24 21.18 -10.62
N GLY A 290 2.83 20.22 -11.45
CA GLY A 290 3.02 20.25 -12.91
C GLY A 290 4.47 20.20 -13.38
N ASN A 291 5.44 20.21 -12.46
CA ASN A 291 6.82 19.89 -12.74
C ASN A 291 6.90 18.38 -12.96
N ASN A 292 6.92 18.00 -14.24
CA ASN A 292 7.31 16.67 -14.70
C ASN A 292 8.74 16.39 -14.22
N THR A 293 8.94 16.03 -12.95
CA THR A 293 10.14 15.30 -12.56
C THR A 293 10.19 14.07 -13.44
N ASN A 294 11.37 13.78 -14.01
CA ASN A 294 11.73 12.69 -14.93
C ASN A 294 11.36 11.27 -14.42
N LEU A 295 10.12 11.04 -14.01
CA LEU A 295 9.60 9.81 -13.45
C LEU A 295 9.17 8.92 -14.62
N GLY A 296 9.87 7.80 -14.78
CA GLY A 296 9.69 6.87 -15.90
C GLY A 296 10.56 7.18 -17.13
N THR A 297 11.37 8.24 -17.10
CA THR A 297 12.38 8.59 -18.12
C THR A 297 13.80 8.62 -17.56
N THR A 298 14.05 7.95 -16.43
CA THR A 298 15.44 7.66 -16.05
C THR A 298 16.01 6.71 -17.10
N ASP A 299 17.01 7.19 -17.85
CA ASP A 299 17.66 6.45 -18.94
C ASP A 299 18.47 5.24 -18.46
N GLU A 300 18.78 5.19 -17.16
CA GLU A 300 19.56 4.13 -16.54
C GLU A 300 18.67 2.99 -16.00
N ILE A 301 18.02 2.23 -16.89
CA ILE A 301 17.40 0.93 -16.53
C ILE A 301 18.23 -0.20 -17.13
N PRO A 302 18.61 -1.23 -16.34
CA PRO A 302 19.28 -2.40 -16.86
C PRO A 302 18.46 -3.10 -17.96
N GLU A 303 19.11 -3.52 -19.05
CA GLU A 303 18.44 -4.24 -20.15
C GLU A 303 17.81 -5.56 -19.68
N GLU A 304 18.36 -6.17 -18.63
CA GLU A 304 17.78 -7.34 -17.96
C GLU A 304 16.38 -7.03 -17.40
N ASP A 305 16.22 -5.91 -16.69
CA ASP A 305 14.91 -5.50 -16.14
C ASP A 305 13.89 -5.23 -17.27
N ILE A 306 14.34 -4.63 -18.39
CA ILE A 306 13.49 -4.41 -19.57
C ILE A 306 13.07 -5.74 -20.19
N THR A 307 14.00 -6.68 -20.32
CA THR A 307 13.76 -8.01 -20.89
C THR A 307 12.78 -8.81 -20.03
N GLU A 308 12.99 -8.84 -18.72
CA GLU A 308 12.07 -9.50 -17.78
C GLU A 308 10.68 -8.86 -17.80
N ALA A 309 10.60 -7.52 -17.77
CA ALA A 309 9.31 -6.82 -17.85
C ALA A 309 8.55 -7.18 -19.15
N ARG A 310 9.26 -7.29 -20.28
CA ARG A 310 8.69 -7.70 -21.56
C ARG A 310 8.20 -9.14 -21.54
N GLN A 311 8.95 -10.05 -20.92
CA GLN A 311 8.52 -11.45 -20.77
C GLN A 311 7.25 -11.56 -19.92
N ILE A 312 7.20 -10.85 -18.78
CA ILE A 312 6.02 -10.84 -17.91
C ILE A 312 4.79 -10.29 -18.65
N LEU A 313 4.94 -9.19 -19.40
CA LEU A 313 3.85 -8.62 -20.18
C LEU A 313 3.30 -9.58 -21.26
N ARG A 314 4.18 -10.32 -21.95
CA ARG A 314 3.75 -11.37 -22.89
C ARG A 314 3.01 -12.50 -22.18
N SER A 315 3.52 -12.95 -21.04
CA SER A 315 2.84 -13.97 -20.24
C SER A 315 1.47 -13.54 -19.72
N LEU A 316 1.24 -12.23 -19.55
CA LEU A 316 -0.07 -11.68 -19.19
C LEU A 316 -1.05 -11.67 -20.39
N GLU A 317 -0.57 -11.50 -21.62
CA GLU A 317 -1.38 -11.53 -22.85
C GLU A 317 -1.93 -12.94 -23.14
N ASP A 318 -1.13 -13.98 -22.90
CA ASP A 318 -1.49 -15.37 -23.20
C ASP A 318 -2.39 -16.03 -22.13
N ARG A 319 -2.81 -15.29 -21.10
CA ARG A 319 -3.53 -15.80 -19.92
C ARG A 319 -4.99 -15.37 -19.86
N GLU A 320 -5.67 -15.71 -18.76
CA GLU A 320 -7.04 -15.30 -18.48
C GLU A 320 -7.25 -13.78 -18.60
N PRO A 321 -8.45 -13.32 -18.99
CA PRO A 321 -8.76 -11.90 -19.10
C PRO A 321 -8.41 -11.11 -17.84
N LEU A 322 -7.74 -9.97 -18.02
CA LEU A 322 -7.44 -9.05 -16.93
C LEU A 322 -8.72 -8.43 -16.38
N CYS A 323 -8.77 -8.21 -15.07
CA CYS A 323 -9.88 -7.46 -14.47
C CYS A 323 -9.64 -5.95 -14.58
N GLY A 324 -10.72 -5.15 -14.60
CA GLY A 324 -10.71 -3.72 -14.93
C GLY A 324 -9.47 -2.92 -14.50
N ILE A 325 -9.11 -2.84 -13.21
CA ILE A 325 -7.92 -2.03 -12.83
C ILE A 325 -6.60 -2.69 -13.24
N CYS A 326 -6.52 -4.03 -13.28
CA CYS A 326 -5.34 -4.73 -13.82
C CYS A 326 -5.18 -4.46 -15.31
N GLU A 327 -6.28 -4.42 -16.06
CA GLU A 327 -6.29 -4.11 -17.49
C GLU A 327 -5.78 -2.69 -17.73
N VAL A 328 -6.30 -1.70 -16.98
CA VAL A 328 -5.79 -0.31 -16.99
C VAL A 328 -4.29 -0.28 -16.71
N LEU A 329 -3.84 -0.93 -15.63
CA LEU A 329 -2.42 -0.94 -15.26
C LEU A 329 -1.54 -1.64 -16.29
N TYR A 330 -2.02 -2.71 -16.90
CA TYR A 330 -1.33 -3.43 -17.97
C TYR A 330 -1.14 -2.55 -19.21
N HIS A 331 -2.18 -1.85 -19.66
CA HIS A 331 -2.08 -0.92 -20.79
C HIS A 331 -1.12 0.24 -20.50
N LEU A 332 -1.10 0.76 -19.28
CA LEU A 332 -0.10 1.74 -18.86
C LEU A 332 1.32 1.17 -18.87
N ALA A 333 1.53 -0.06 -18.38
CA ALA A 333 2.84 -0.72 -18.43
C ALA A 333 3.31 -0.94 -19.88
N GLN A 334 2.41 -1.38 -20.75
CA GLN A 334 2.62 -1.49 -22.19
C GLN A 334 2.98 -0.16 -22.85
N ALA A 335 2.30 0.92 -22.46
CA ALA A 335 2.59 2.27 -22.93
C ALA A 335 4.03 2.67 -22.58
N HIS A 336 4.44 2.47 -21.31
CA HIS A 336 5.81 2.76 -20.87
C HIS A 336 6.86 1.89 -21.57
N MET A 337 6.58 0.60 -21.76
CA MET A 337 7.48 -0.31 -22.49
C MET A 337 7.71 0.16 -23.94
N ARG A 338 6.63 0.54 -24.64
CA ARG A 338 6.70 1.05 -26.02
C ARG A 338 7.40 2.40 -26.10
N TYR A 339 7.14 3.29 -25.14
CA TYR A 339 7.80 4.59 -25.05
C TYR A 339 9.32 4.43 -24.96
N ARG A 340 9.80 3.53 -24.09
CA ARG A 340 11.24 3.22 -23.95
C ARG A 340 11.84 2.61 -25.22
N GLY A 341 11.07 1.81 -25.94
CA GLY A 341 11.45 1.30 -27.25
C GLY A 341 11.37 2.33 -28.39
N GLN A 342 11.17 3.62 -28.09
CA GLN A 342 11.01 4.73 -29.04
C GLN A 342 9.84 4.55 -30.02
N LYS A 343 8.86 3.70 -29.67
CA LYS A 343 7.62 3.49 -30.42
C LYS A 343 6.54 4.43 -29.89
N TYR A 344 6.78 5.74 -30.04
CA TYR A 344 5.96 6.78 -29.40
C TYR A 344 4.48 6.77 -29.84
N PRO A 345 4.13 6.58 -31.13
CA PRO A 345 2.73 6.50 -31.54
C PRO A 345 1.98 5.34 -30.87
N GLU A 346 2.60 4.17 -30.78
CA GLU A 346 2.03 2.99 -30.13
C GLU A 346 1.97 3.17 -28.61
N ALA A 347 2.98 3.79 -28.00
CA ALA A 347 2.96 4.14 -26.58
C ALA A 347 1.77 5.05 -26.24
N LEU A 348 1.54 6.07 -27.06
CA LEU A 348 0.41 6.98 -26.90
C LEU A 348 -0.94 6.27 -27.10
N LYS A 349 -1.03 5.32 -28.05
CA LYS A 349 -2.24 4.51 -28.25
C LYS A 349 -2.60 3.74 -26.98
N GLU A 350 -1.64 3.03 -26.39
CA GLU A 350 -1.84 2.27 -25.15
C GLU A 350 -2.22 3.14 -23.95
N ALA A 351 -1.57 4.30 -23.81
CA ALA A 351 -1.91 5.24 -22.73
C ALA A 351 -3.36 5.76 -22.86
N LYS A 352 -3.85 5.99 -24.08
CA LYS A 352 -5.25 6.38 -24.34
C LYS A 352 -6.21 5.24 -24.02
N GLU A 353 -5.88 4.01 -24.39
CA GLU A 353 -6.68 2.83 -24.06
C GLU A 353 -6.83 2.68 -22.54
N ALA A 354 -5.72 2.78 -21.79
CA ALA A 354 -5.75 2.75 -20.33
C ALA A 354 -6.65 3.84 -19.73
N ARG A 355 -6.59 5.06 -20.27
CA ARG A 355 -7.45 6.17 -19.85
C ARG A 355 -8.91 5.88 -20.12
N ASP A 356 -9.24 5.39 -21.31
CA ASP A 356 -10.63 5.14 -21.72
C ASP A 356 -11.24 4.00 -20.89
N LEU A 357 -10.47 2.96 -20.59
CA LEU A 357 -10.83 1.92 -19.63
C LEU A 357 -11.03 2.48 -18.21
N ALA A 358 -10.15 3.37 -17.75
CA ALA A 358 -10.26 3.99 -16.44
C ALA A 358 -11.53 4.87 -16.30
N ILE A 359 -11.87 5.61 -17.35
CA ILE A 359 -13.10 6.42 -17.44
C ILE A 359 -14.33 5.51 -17.44
N CYS A 360 -14.33 4.47 -18.27
CA CYS A 360 -15.41 3.50 -18.34
C CYS A 360 -15.69 2.84 -16.97
N GLY A 361 -14.62 2.55 -16.22
CA GLY A 361 -14.69 1.98 -14.88
C GLY A 361 -14.92 2.96 -13.72
N ASP A 362 -15.02 4.27 -13.96
CA ASP A 362 -15.05 5.33 -12.92
C ASP A 362 -13.89 5.19 -11.90
N PHE A 363 -12.71 4.77 -12.38
CA PHE A 363 -11.51 4.58 -11.57
C PHE A 363 -10.74 5.89 -11.43
N LYS A 364 -11.30 6.86 -10.70
CA LYS A 364 -10.82 8.26 -10.65
C LYS A 364 -9.29 8.43 -10.54
N ASN A 365 -8.66 7.74 -9.58
CA ASN A 365 -7.21 7.85 -9.40
C ASN A 365 -6.41 7.40 -10.63
N TYR A 366 -6.94 6.45 -11.39
CA TYR A 366 -6.29 5.93 -12.58
C TYR A 366 -6.59 6.77 -13.83
N ILE A 367 -7.72 7.48 -13.84
CA ILE A 367 -8.02 8.48 -14.88
C ILE A 367 -6.93 9.56 -14.84
N ASP A 368 -6.70 10.17 -13.67
CA ASP A 368 -5.71 11.26 -13.52
C ASP A 368 -4.29 10.81 -13.91
N ILE A 369 -3.91 9.58 -13.53
CA ILE A 369 -2.61 8.98 -13.89
C ILE A 369 -2.52 8.78 -15.42
N ALA A 370 -3.53 8.14 -16.02
CA ALA A 370 -3.51 7.85 -17.45
C ALA A 370 -3.56 9.14 -18.30
N GLU A 371 -4.34 10.15 -17.89
CA GLU A 371 -4.37 11.46 -18.54
C GLU A 371 -3.02 12.16 -18.49
N SER A 372 -2.33 12.09 -17.35
CA SER A 372 -0.98 12.65 -17.19
C SER A 372 0.02 11.98 -18.14
N ILE A 373 -0.03 10.65 -18.27
CA ILE A 373 0.82 9.89 -19.19
C ILE A 373 0.48 10.19 -20.65
N VAL A 374 -0.81 10.26 -21.01
CA VAL A 374 -1.24 10.67 -22.36
C VAL A 374 -0.72 12.06 -22.71
N LYS A 375 -0.79 13.02 -21.78
CA LYS A 375 -0.27 14.37 -21.98
C LYS A 375 1.24 14.35 -22.21
N LEU A 376 1.98 13.61 -21.39
CA LEU A 376 3.43 13.46 -21.51
C LEU A 376 3.82 12.85 -22.86
N PHE A 377 3.20 11.73 -23.25
CA PHE A 377 3.57 11.01 -24.47
C PHE A 377 3.16 11.74 -25.75
N LYS A 378 2.10 12.57 -25.71
CA LYS A 378 1.78 13.46 -26.83
C LYS A 378 2.91 14.43 -27.16
N GLN A 379 3.65 14.90 -26.16
CA GLN A 379 4.76 15.84 -26.37
C GLN A 379 5.95 15.17 -27.08
N ALA A 380 6.10 13.85 -26.98
CA ALA A 380 7.18 13.09 -27.60
C ALA A 380 6.87 12.61 -29.03
N VAL A 381 5.60 12.68 -29.45
CA VAL A 381 5.15 12.33 -30.82
C VAL A 381 5.20 13.54 -31.75
N LEU A 382 5.17 14.75 -31.20
CA LEU A 382 5.35 16.02 -31.90
C LEU A 382 6.84 16.32 -32.03
#